data_AF-A0AAX0J0D6-F1
#
_entry.id   AF-A0AAX0J0D6-F1
#
_cell.length_a   1.000
_cell.length_b   1.000
_cell.length_c   1.000
_cell.angle_alpha   90.00
_cell.angle_beta   90.00
_cell.angle_gamma   90.00
#
_symmetry.space_group_name_H-M   'P 1'
#
loop_
_entity.id
_entity.type
_entity.pdbx_description
1 polymer ?
#
loop_
_entity_poly.entity_id
_entity_poly.type
_entity_poly.pdbx_seq_one_letter_code
_entity_poly.pdbx_strand_id
1 'polypeptide(L)'
;MNALDAIWEGSIADSLESETLEFKEDPACAGRGKQHGNPQAALIEKLIDEAVCLANGDADTGHIVVGIKDKIGGHGSLYWNHI
;
A
#
# COMPACT_ATOMS: atom_id res chain seq x y z
N MET A 1 -6.67 3.77 17.73
CA MET A 1 -5.37 3.32 17.19
C MET A 1 -5.46 3.43 15.68
N ASN A 2 -4.53 4.10 15.01
CA ASN A 2 -4.61 4.25 13.56
C ASN A 2 -4.05 3.00 12.86
N ALA A 3 -4.31 2.86 11.55
CA ALA A 3 -3.90 1.66 10.82
C ALA A 3 -2.37 1.49 10.76
N LEU A 4 -1.59 2.58 10.69
CA LEU A 4 -0.13 2.52 10.71
C LEU A 4 0.42 2.07 12.06
N ASP A 5 -0.17 2.51 13.18
CA ASP A 5 0.18 2.03 14.51
C ASP A 5 -0.09 0.52 14.61
N ALA A 6 -1.24 0.06 14.10
CA ALA A 6 -1.61 -1.35 14.15
C ALA A 6 -0.65 -2.22 13.32
N ILE A 7 -0.24 -1.73 12.15
CA ILE A 7 0.80 -2.36 11.33
C ILE A 7 2.12 -2.40 12.09
N TRP A 8 2.51 -1.30 12.71
CA TRP A 8 3.74 -1.21 13.51
C TRP A 8 3.75 -2.20 14.68
N GLU A 9 2.60 -2.47 15.28
CA GLU A 9 2.43 -3.44 16.37
C GLU A 9 2.29 -4.90 15.90
N GLY A 10 2.16 -5.16 14.60
CA GLY A 10 2.24 -6.51 14.04
C GLY A 10 1.07 -6.92 13.14
N SER A 11 0.03 -6.11 13.00
CA SER A 11 -1.03 -6.38 12.01
C SER A 11 -0.49 -6.31 10.59
N ILE A 12 -1.10 -7.06 9.67
CA ILE A 12 -0.80 -6.99 8.25
C ILE A 12 -1.70 -5.97 7.56
N ALA A 13 -1.20 -5.30 6.52
CA ALA A 13 -1.92 -4.22 5.84
C ALA A 13 -3.24 -4.71 5.22
N ASP A 14 -3.21 -5.87 4.55
CA ASP A 14 -4.37 -6.60 4.00
C ASP A 14 -5.55 -6.71 4.98
N SER A 15 -5.26 -6.91 6.27
CA SER A 15 -6.30 -7.08 7.31
C SER A 15 -6.92 -5.77 7.81
N LEU A 16 -6.36 -4.63 7.39
CA LEU A 16 -6.77 -3.30 7.82
C LEU A 16 -7.34 -2.47 6.66
N GLU A 17 -7.32 -3.00 5.44
CA GLU A 17 -7.99 -2.39 4.29
C GLU A 17 -9.50 -2.31 4.51
N SER A 18 -10.12 -1.31 3.89
CA SER A 18 -11.55 -1.06 3.98
C SER A 18 -12.04 -0.34 2.73
N GLU A 19 -13.35 -0.11 2.64
CA GLU A 19 -13.96 0.68 1.55
C GLU A 19 -13.35 2.08 1.37
N THR A 20 -12.62 2.59 2.36
CA THR A 20 -12.01 3.93 2.34
C THR A 20 -10.50 3.91 2.52
N LEU A 21 -9.86 2.74 2.65
CA LEU A 21 -8.43 2.64 2.96
C LEU A 21 -7.80 1.47 2.20
N GLU A 22 -6.81 1.82 1.37
CA GLU A 22 -6.04 0.89 0.55
C GLU A 22 -4.55 1.01 0.86
N PHE A 23 -3.85 -0.12 0.94
CA PHE A 23 -2.41 -0.19 1.13
C PHE A 23 -1.74 -0.78 -0.11
N LYS A 24 -0.75 -0.07 -0.66
CA LYS A 24 0.00 -0.58 -1.82
C LYS A 24 1.49 -0.67 -1.55
N GLU A 25 2.06 -1.78 -1.99
CA GLU A 25 3.51 -1.95 -2.05
C GLU A 25 4.13 -0.99 -3.07
N ASP A 26 5.34 -0.49 -2.79
CA ASP A 26 6.12 0.22 -3.79
C ASP A 26 6.76 -0.79 -4.76
N PRO A 27 6.39 -0.78 -6.05
CA PRO A 27 7.00 -1.66 -7.04
C PRO A 27 8.51 -1.48 -7.10
N ALA A 28 9.07 -0.30 -6.89
CA ALA A 28 10.52 -0.08 -6.92
C ALA A 28 11.28 -0.91 -5.88
N CYS A 29 10.61 -1.36 -4.82
CA CYS A 29 11.19 -2.15 -3.75
C CYS A 29 10.97 -3.66 -3.89
N ALA A 30 10.16 -4.11 -4.86
CA ALA A 30 10.10 -5.53 -5.19
C ALA A 30 11.47 -5.99 -5.73
N GLY A 31 12.02 -7.10 -5.25
CA GLY A 31 13.39 -7.52 -5.58
C GLY A 31 13.68 -7.62 -7.09
N ARG A 32 14.98 -7.57 -7.46
CA ARG A 32 15.55 -7.46 -8.83
C ARG A 32 15.08 -8.46 -9.91
N GLY A 33 14.13 -9.35 -9.64
CA GLY A 33 13.65 -10.38 -10.57
C GLY A 33 12.19 -10.26 -11.00
N LYS A 34 11.38 -9.35 -10.43
CA LYS A 34 9.92 -9.30 -10.68
C LYS A 34 9.44 -8.14 -11.56
N GLN A 35 10.28 -7.19 -11.92
CA GLN A 35 9.86 -6.02 -12.70
C GLN A 35 10.37 -6.10 -14.13
N HIS A 36 9.48 -6.39 -15.07
CA HIS A 36 9.67 -5.98 -16.46
C HIS A 36 9.04 -4.58 -16.61
N GLY A 37 9.85 -3.55 -16.87
CA GLY A 37 9.37 -2.19 -17.14
C GLY A 37 9.70 -1.15 -16.07
N ASN A 38 9.07 0.04 -16.18
CA ASN A 38 9.29 1.17 -15.27
C ASN A 38 8.45 1.00 -13.99
N PRO A 39 9.06 0.82 -12.80
CA PRO A 39 8.32 0.63 -11.54
C PRO A 39 7.42 1.81 -11.18
N GLN A 40 7.79 3.03 -11.59
CA GLN A 40 6.96 4.21 -11.37
C GLN A 40 5.68 4.15 -12.21
N ALA A 41 5.77 3.71 -13.47
CA ALA A 41 4.59 3.56 -14.33
C ALA A 41 3.64 2.51 -13.75
N ALA A 42 4.18 1.36 -13.30
CA ALA A 42 3.39 0.32 -12.65
C ALA A 42 2.73 0.79 -11.34
N LEU A 43 3.40 1.66 -10.57
CA LEU A 43 2.80 2.27 -9.39
C LEU A 43 1.66 3.20 -9.78
N ILE A 44 1.87 4.08 -10.75
CA ILE A 44 0.87 5.03 -11.24
C ILE A 44 -0.38 4.29 -11.75
N GLU A 45 -0.21 3.24 -12.54
CA GLU A 45 -1.32 2.43 -13.04
C GLU A 45 -2.17 1.86 -11.91
N LYS A 46 -1.54 1.25 -10.88
CA LYS A 46 -2.25 0.76 -9.70
C LYS A 46 -2.97 1.88 -8.95
N LEU A 47 -2.32 3.03 -8.76
CA LEU A 47 -2.93 4.16 -8.05
C LEU A 47 -4.15 4.71 -8.79
N ILE A 48 -4.13 4.71 -10.13
CA ILE A 48 -5.29 5.11 -10.93
C ILE A 48 -6.44 4.14 -10.71
N ASP A 49 -6.20 2.82 -10.78
CA ASP A 49 -7.24 1.81 -10.59
C ASP A 49 -7.90 1.95 -9.21
N GLU A 50 -7.11 2.07 -8.14
CA GLU A 50 -7.67 2.21 -6.80
C GLU A 50 -8.37 3.56 -6.57
N ALA A 51 -7.81 4.65 -7.11
CA ALA A 51 -8.43 5.96 -6.99
C ALA A 51 -9.81 5.97 -7.67
N VAL A 52 -9.96 5.26 -8.80
CA VAL A 52 -11.25 5.09 -9.47
C VAL A 52 -12.19 4.21 -8.63
N CYS A 53 -11.71 3.11 -8.07
CA CYS A 53 -12.51 2.27 -7.15
C CYS A 53 -13.05 3.08 -5.97
N LEU A 54 -12.18 3.82 -5.28
CA LEU A 54 -12.55 4.65 -4.13
C LEU A 54 -13.51 5.79 -4.53
N ALA A 55 -13.26 6.48 -5.65
CA ALA A 55 -14.10 7.58 -6.10
C ALA A 55 -15.51 7.15 -6.54
N ASN A 56 -15.68 5.88 -6.92
CA ASN A 56 -16.98 5.30 -7.23
C ASN A 56 -17.69 4.71 -6.00
N GLY A 57 -17.02 4.65 -4.85
CA GLY A 57 -17.62 4.19 -3.60
C GLY A 57 -18.61 5.22 -3.03
N ASP A 58 -19.40 4.77 -2.06
CA ASP A 58 -20.40 5.61 -1.39
C ASP A 58 -19.80 6.53 -0.30
N ALA A 59 -18.50 6.45 -0.08
CA ALA A 59 -17.80 7.24 0.93
C ALA A 59 -17.35 8.61 0.38
N ASP A 60 -17.45 9.64 1.22
CA ASP A 60 -17.02 11.00 0.87
C ASP A 60 -15.52 11.13 0.60
N THR A 61 -14.70 10.26 1.20
CA THR A 61 -13.24 10.29 1.10
C THR A 61 -12.63 8.88 1.15
N GLY A 62 -11.57 8.66 0.38
CA GLY A 62 -10.73 7.46 0.43
C GLY A 62 -9.25 7.78 0.54
N HIS A 63 -8.47 6.85 1.08
CA HIS A 63 -7.03 6.99 1.29
C HIS A 63 -6.27 5.82 0.67
N ILE A 64 -5.20 6.14 -0.05
CA ILE A 64 -4.24 5.14 -0.54
C ILE A 64 -2.89 5.43 0.11
N VAL A 65 -2.34 4.44 0.82
CA VAL A 65 -1.05 4.54 1.49
C VAL A 65 -0.03 3.65 0.78
N VAL A 66 1.05 4.25 0.28
CA VAL A 66 2.07 3.56 -0.53
C VAL A 66 3.32 3.26 0.31
N GLY A 67 3.96 2.12 0.04
CA GLY A 67 5.22 1.73 0.65
C GLY A 67 5.08 0.76 1.82
N ILE A 68 3.90 0.17 1.98
CA ILE A 68 3.59 -0.84 2.99
C ILE A 68 3.55 -2.21 2.32
N LYS A 69 4.21 -3.20 2.90
CA LYS A 69 4.11 -4.60 2.49
C LYS A 69 2.77 -5.17 2.93
N ASP A 70 2.09 -5.78 1.97
CA ASP A 70 0.71 -6.21 2.13
C ASP A 70 0.55 -7.24 3.27
N LYS A 71 1.47 -8.21 3.30
CA LYS A 71 1.39 -9.41 4.16
C LYS A 71 2.45 -9.47 5.26
N ILE A 72 3.14 -8.36 5.51
CA ILE A 72 4.19 -8.29 6.53
C ILE A 72 3.79 -7.20 7.54
N GLY A 73 3.57 -7.59 8.78
CA GLY A 73 3.37 -6.68 9.90
C GLY A 73 4.69 -6.35 10.62
N GLY A 74 4.58 -5.45 11.60
CA GLY A 74 5.70 -5.03 12.45
C GLY A 74 6.71 -4.16 11.72
N HIS A 75 7.90 -3.99 12.28
CA HIS A 75 8.94 -3.06 11.75
C HIS A 75 9.43 -3.43 10.34
N GLY A 76 9.24 -4.68 9.89
CA GLY A 76 9.59 -5.12 8.54
C GLY A 76 8.54 -4.80 7.46
N SER A 77 7.38 -4.25 7.86
CA SER A 77 6.27 -3.89 6.97
C SER A 77 6.61 -2.73 6.02
N LEU A 78 7.47 -1.81 6.45
CA LEU A 78 7.85 -0.64 5.67
C LEU A 78 9.02 -1.00 4.73
N TYR A 79 9.01 -0.42 3.53
CA TYR A 79 10.17 -0.50 2.63
C TYR A 79 11.32 0.48 2.99
N TRP A 80 11.15 1.28 4.05
CA TRP A 80 12.15 2.23 4.55
C TRP A 80 13.21 1.55 5.43
N ASN A 81 14.37 1.22 4.84
CA ASN A 81 15.55 0.70 5.55
C ASN A 81 16.72 1.71 5.66
N HIS A 82 16.50 3.01 5.40
CA HIS A 82 17.58 4.02 5.38
C HIS A 82 17.18 5.42 5.89
N ILE A 83 16.70 5.52 7.14
CA ILE A 83 16.90 6.74 7.95
C ILE A 83 17.62 6.38 9.23
#